data_AF-A0A7H4LRH3-F1
#
_entry.id   AF-A0A7H4LRH3-F1
#
_cell.length_a   1.000
_cell.length_b   1.000
_cell.length_c   1.000
_cell.angle_alpha   90.00
_cell.angle_beta   90.00
_cell.angle_gamma   90.00
#
_symmetry.space_group_name_H-M   'P 1'
#
loop_
_entity.id
_entity.type
_entity.pdbx_description
1 polymer ?
#
loop_
_entity_poly.entity_id
_entity_poly.type
_entity_poly.pdbx_seq_one_letter_code
_entity_poly.pdbx_strand_id
1 'polypeptide(L)'
;MADSGDEAERCRRARSDAARKRGARRWLNHGARPPPAFNRSELDEFELERARRRRASSGNWSAGSSSGHGSAGCSSAGASSSRLVLVKREPEEAVPDAPPRRGVIGPEDYLPPGQEELLERVVLERSARDQAEMEERIRRELEYERLFLETGLTASQAHASKEADLRVMKAEQAKLYIEVDSDSD
;
A
#
# COMPACT_ATOMS: atom_id res chain seq x y z
N MET A 1 -14.01 11.56 39.85
CA MET A 1 -13.02 12.40 39.15
C MET A 1 -12.15 11.46 38.32
N ALA A 2 -12.57 11.17 37.09
CA ALA A 2 -11.83 10.28 36.20
C ALA A 2 -10.68 11.05 35.55
N ASP A 3 -9.52 10.38 35.52
CA ASP A 3 -8.20 10.90 35.24
C ASP A 3 -8.08 11.49 33.82
N SER A 4 -8.00 12.83 33.74
CA SER A 4 -7.77 13.58 32.50
C SER A 4 -6.43 13.24 31.82
N GLY A 5 -5.49 12.62 32.54
CA GLY A 5 -4.20 12.18 31.98
C GLY A 5 -4.37 11.02 31.01
N ASP A 6 -5.28 10.10 31.29
CA ASP A 6 -5.53 8.90 30.50
C ASP A 6 -6.19 9.23 29.14
N GLU A 7 -7.09 10.21 29.10
CA GLU A 7 -7.74 10.67 27.86
C GLU A 7 -6.74 11.33 26.91
N ALA A 8 -5.86 12.19 27.46
CA ALA A 8 -4.83 12.87 26.69
C ALA A 8 -3.78 11.89 26.15
N GLU A 9 -3.38 10.91 26.96
CA GLU A 9 -2.45 9.85 26.57
C GLU A 9 -3.08 8.92 25.50
N ARG A 10 -4.37 8.58 25.64
CA ARG A 10 -5.16 7.85 24.62
C ARG A 10 -5.22 8.63 23.30
N CYS A 11 -5.52 9.92 23.34
CA CYS A 11 -5.53 10.77 22.15
C CYS A 11 -4.14 10.87 21.49
N ARG A 12 -3.07 10.95 22.28
CA ARG A 12 -1.69 10.99 21.76
C ARG A 12 -1.32 9.68 21.06
N ARG A 13 -1.67 8.53 21.65
CA ARG A 13 -1.47 7.20 21.05
C ARG A 13 -2.28 7.01 19.76
N ALA A 14 -3.55 7.40 19.76
CA ALA A 14 -4.42 7.32 18.58
C ALA A 14 -3.91 8.20 17.42
N ARG A 15 -3.39 9.40 17.72
CA ARG A 15 -2.80 10.29 16.70
C ARG A 15 -1.50 9.71 16.13
N SER A 16 -0.66 9.13 16.97
CA SER A 16 0.57 8.45 16.54
C SER A 16 0.27 7.23 15.66
N ASP A 17 -0.70 6.41 16.05
CA ASP A 17 -1.15 5.25 15.27
C ASP A 17 -1.78 5.67 13.93
N ALA A 18 -2.61 6.72 13.92
CA ALA A 18 -3.19 7.27 12.69
C ALA A 18 -2.12 7.86 11.75
N ALA A 19 -1.06 8.45 12.28
CA ALA A 19 0.07 8.92 11.48
C ALA A 19 0.87 7.74 10.90
N ARG A 20 1.09 6.69 11.69
CA ARG A 20 1.76 5.45 11.26
C ARG A 20 0.98 4.73 10.16
N LYS A 21 -0.35 4.58 10.33
CA LYS A 21 -1.28 4.01 9.33
C LYS A 21 -1.33 4.84 8.05
N ARG A 22 -1.24 6.18 8.14
CA ARG A 22 -1.12 7.06 6.95
C ARG A 22 0.23 6.93 6.25
N GLY A 23 1.32 6.74 7.01
CA GLY A 23 2.64 6.44 6.47
C GLY A 23 2.64 5.13 5.68
N ALA A 24 2.10 4.05 6.26
CA ALA A 24 1.99 2.74 5.61
C ALA A 24 1.19 2.76 4.31
N ARG A 25 0.10 3.57 4.25
CA ARG A 25 -0.70 3.77 3.03
C ARG A 25 0.12 4.30 1.85
N ARG A 26 1.10 5.18 2.10
CA ARG A 26 1.96 5.72 1.03
C ARG A 26 2.81 4.63 0.39
N TRP A 27 3.36 3.71 1.19
CA TRP A 27 4.21 2.64 0.67
C TRP A 27 3.40 1.57 -0.09
N LEU A 28 2.29 1.12 0.48
CA LEU A 28 1.52 -0.03 -0.05
C LEU A 28 0.62 0.31 -1.25
N ASN A 29 0.27 1.58 -1.47
CA ASN A 29 -0.45 2.00 -2.67
C ASN A 29 0.45 2.13 -3.90
N HIS A 30 1.76 2.29 -3.72
CA HIS A 30 2.75 2.39 -4.81
C HIS A 30 3.53 1.09 -5.06
N GLY A 31 3.08 -0.04 -4.47
CA GLY A 31 3.76 -1.33 -4.61
C GLY A 31 5.14 -1.40 -3.93
N ALA A 32 5.47 -0.40 -3.11
CA ALA A 32 6.75 -0.34 -2.41
C ALA A 32 6.70 -1.14 -1.11
N ARG A 33 7.78 -1.87 -0.82
CA ARG A 33 7.92 -2.62 0.44
C ARG A 33 8.11 -1.62 1.59
N PRO A 34 7.27 -1.66 2.63
CA PRO A 34 7.40 -0.74 3.75
C PRO A 34 8.71 -0.99 4.53
N PRO A 35 9.27 0.05 5.18
CA PRO A 35 10.50 -0.06 5.97
C PRO A 35 10.39 -1.13 7.06
N PRO A 36 11.50 -1.81 7.45
CA PRO A 36 11.50 -2.87 8.47
C PRO A 36 11.10 -2.40 9.87
N ALA A 37 10.95 -1.09 10.09
CA ALA A 37 10.41 -0.51 11.32
C ALA A 37 8.91 -0.72 11.51
N PHE A 38 8.18 -1.18 10.48
CA PHE A 38 6.78 -1.57 10.61
C PHE A 38 6.67 -3.02 11.08
N ASN A 39 5.99 -3.24 12.20
CA ASN A 39 5.76 -4.58 12.74
C ASN A 39 4.87 -5.39 11.80
N ARG A 40 5.14 -6.70 11.66
CA ARG A 40 4.35 -7.63 10.83
C ARG A 40 2.85 -7.56 11.13
N SER A 41 2.47 -7.44 12.40
CA SER A 41 1.07 -7.34 12.83
C SER A 41 0.35 -6.09 12.30
N GLU A 42 1.06 -4.99 12.12
CA GLU A 42 0.49 -3.72 11.62
C GLU A 42 0.26 -3.77 10.09
N LEU A 43 1.06 -4.57 9.39
CA LEU A 43 0.89 -4.87 7.97
C LEU A 43 -0.31 -5.78 7.73
N ASP A 44 -0.47 -6.80 8.57
CA ASP A 44 -1.59 -7.75 8.49
C ASP A 44 -2.94 -7.06 8.75
N GLU A 45 -3.02 -6.16 9.75
CA GLU A 45 -4.22 -5.34 9.99
C GLU A 45 -4.58 -4.45 8.80
N PHE A 46 -3.56 -3.90 8.12
CA PHE A 46 -3.77 -3.04 6.96
C PHE A 46 -4.29 -3.82 5.74
N GLU A 47 -3.78 -5.02 5.49
CA GLU A 47 -4.29 -5.88 4.43
C GLU A 47 -5.74 -6.31 4.70
N LEU A 48 -6.07 -6.62 5.95
CA LEU A 48 -7.43 -6.95 6.40
C LEU A 48 -8.39 -5.77 6.18
N GLU A 49 -7.96 -4.55 6.50
CA GLU A 49 -8.73 -3.33 6.28
C GLU A 49 -8.89 -2.99 4.79
N ARG A 50 -7.87 -3.27 3.96
CA ARG A 50 -7.96 -3.16 2.50
C ARG A 50 -8.96 -4.17 1.91
N ALA A 51 -8.97 -5.40 2.42
CA ALA A 51 -9.94 -6.43 2.03
C ALA A 51 -11.38 -6.04 2.43
N ARG A 52 -11.57 -5.45 3.62
CA ARG A 52 -12.88 -4.91 4.04
C ARG A 52 -13.39 -3.80 3.14
N ARG A 53 -12.51 -2.86 2.74
CA ARG A 53 -12.89 -1.78 1.80
C ARG A 53 -13.28 -2.29 0.42
N ARG A 54 -12.61 -3.34 -0.07
CA ARG A 54 -13.00 -4.01 -1.33
C ARG A 54 -14.37 -4.69 -1.21
N ARG A 55 -14.68 -5.32 -0.06
CA ARG A 55 -16.02 -5.88 0.23
C ARG A 55 -17.11 -4.81 0.38
N ALA A 56 -16.81 -3.66 0.98
CA ALA A 56 -17.76 -2.55 1.09
C ALA A 56 -18.02 -1.88 -0.27
N SER A 57 -17.02 -1.89 -1.16
CA SER A 57 -17.11 -1.33 -2.52
C SER A 57 -17.81 -2.26 -3.52
N SER A 58 -18.04 -3.54 -3.20
CA SER A 58 -18.74 -4.50 -4.07
C SER A 58 -20.27 -4.53 -3.87
N GLY A 59 -20.85 -3.46 -3.31
CA GLY A 59 -22.29 -3.34 -3.04
C GLY A 59 -23.17 -3.07 -4.27
N ASN A 60 -22.60 -2.85 -5.46
CA ASN A 60 -23.38 -2.72 -6.69
C ASN A 60 -22.93 -3.81 -7.66
N TRP A 61 -23.67 -4.93 -7.69
CA TRP A 61 -24.15 -5.63 -8.88
C TRP A 61 -25.12 -6.71 -8.40
N SER A 62 -26.40 -6.33 -8.33
CA SER A 62 -27.51 -7.27 -8.26
C SER A 62 -28.58 -6.79 -9.24
N ALA A 63 -28.62 -7.44 -10.39
CA ALA A 63 -29.74 -7.54 -11.30
C ALA A 63 -29.51 -8.86 -12.07
N GLY A 64 -30.34 -9.89 -12.01
CA GLY A 64 -31.62 -10.04 -11.33
C GLY A 64 -31.94 -11.53 -11.16
N SER A 65 -32.85 -11.80 -10.23
CA SER A 65 -33.50 -13.09 -10.05
C SER A 65 -34.70 -13.26 -11.00
N SER A 66 -35.05 -14.52 -11.26
CA SER A 66 -36.40 -15.12 -11.52
C SER A 66 -36.25 -16.22 -12.60
N SER A 67 -36.95 -17.35 -12.62
CA SER A 67 -38.02 -17.96 -11.80
C SER A 67 -38.40 -19.33 -12.40
N GLY A 68 -38.99 -20.23 -11.60
CA GLY A 68 -39.94 -21.27 -12.04
C GLY A 68 -39.35 -22.67 -12.26
N HIS A 69 -39.57 -23.64 -11.37
CA HIS A 69 -40.73 -24.57 -11.30
C HIS A 69 -40.87 -25.55 -12.48
N GLY A 70 -40.92 -26.86 -12.19
CA GLY A 70 -41.41 -27.88 -13.14
C GLY A 70 -41.01 -29.32 -12.85
N SER A 71 -41.85 -30.03 -12.09
CA SER A 71 -41.78 -31.47 -11.80
C SER A 71 -41.93 -32.40 -13.00
N ALA A 72 -41.51 -33.66 -12.75
CA ALA A 72 -42.10 -34.93 -13.20
C ALA A 72 -41.89 -35.38 -14.67
N GLY A 73 -41.49 -36.65 -14.80
CA GLY A 73 -41.52 -37.39 -16.07
C GLY A 73 -40.80 -38.74 -15.98
N CYS A 74 -41.52 -39.76 -15.51
CA CYS A 74 -41.07 -41.15 -15.39
C CYS A 74 -41.01 -41.90 -16.75
N SER A 75 -40.29 -43.03 -16.72
CA SER A 75 -40.46 -44.25 -17.55
C SER A 75 -39.86 -44.19 -18.97
N SER A 76 -39.30 -45.25 -19.57
CA SER A 76 -39.53 -46.69 -19.42
C SER A 76 -38.39 -47.55 -20.02
N ALA A 77 -38.15 -48.70 -19.37
CA ALA A 77 -37.82 -50.03 -19.90
C ALA A 77 -37.17 -50.22 -21.29
N GLY A 78 -36.12 -51.05 -21.32
CA GLY A 78 -35.62 -51.70 -22.53
C GLY A 78 -34.48 -52.68 -22.24
N ALA A 79 -34.84 -53.94 -22.03
CA ALA A 79 -33.91 -55.04 -21.79
C ALA A 79 -33.14 -55.47 -23.06
N SER A 80 -32.11 -56.29 -22.80
CA SER A 80 -31.54 -57.33 -23.67
C SER A 80 -30.27 -57.03 -24.48
N SER A 81 -29.20 -57.67 -24.01
CA SER A 81 -28.50 -58.78 -24.67
C SER A 81 -27.96 -58.53 -26.08
N SER A 82 -26.64 -58.47 -26.22
CA SER A 82 -25.84 -59.56 -26.82
C SER A 82 -24.50 -59.06 -27.40
N ARG A 83 -23.43 -59.77 -27.03
CA ARG A 83 -22.29 -60.20 -27.88
C ARG A 83 -21.56 -59.14 -28.73
N LEU A 84 -20.40 -58.72 -28.18
CA LEU A 84 -19.11 -58.40 -28.82
C LEU A 84 -19.09 -57.47 -30.06
N VAL A 85 -18.38 -56.33 -29.96
CA VAL A 85 -17.13 -55.98 -30.68
C VAL A 85 -16.77 -54.48 -30.50
N LEU A 86 -15.47 -54.23 -30.29
CA LEU A 86 -14.65 -53.01 -30.45
C LEU A 86 -15.33 -51.62 -30.40
N VAL A 87 -14.99 -50.81 -29.38
CA VAL A 87 -15.21 -49.35 -29.39
C VAL A 87 -13.88 -48.64 -29.17
N LYS A 88 -13.60 -47.71 -30.09
CA LYS A 88 -12.50 -46.75 -30.03
C LYS A 88 -12.51 -46.00 -28.70
N ARG A 89 -11.36 -45.90 -28.06
CA ARG A 89 -11.16 -45.07 -26.87
C ARG A 89 -11.07 -43.61 -27.31
N GLU A 90 -12.13 -42.86 -27.05
CA GLU A 90 -12.19 -41.40 -27.03
C GLU A 90 -13.30 -40.97 -26.04
N PRO A 91 -13.40 -39.69 -25.62
CA PRO A 91 -12.75 -39.17 -24.41
C PRO A 91 -13.75 -38.56 -23.41
N GLU A 92 -13.57 -38.83 -22.11
CA GLU A 92 -14.14 -38.04 -20.99
C GLU A 92 -13.48 -38.61 -19.71
N GLU A 93 -12.98 -37.85 -18.75
CA GLU A 93 -13.64 -36.77 -18.04
C GLU A 93 -12.53 -35.92 -17.36
N ALA A 94 -12.40 -34.64 -17.72
CA ALA A 94 -11.47 -33.74 -17.05
C ALA A 94 -12.09 -33.28 -15.72
N VAL A 95 -11.65 -33.91 -14.63
CA VAL A 95 -11.89 -33.48 -13.25
C VAL A 95 -11.51 -31.99 -13.11
N PRO A 96 -12.44 -31.08 -12.78
CA PRO A 96 -12.15 -29.66 -12.62
C PRO A 96 -11.69 -29.39 -11.18
N ASP A 97 -10.62 -30.03 -10.73
CA ASP A 97 -10.04 -29.73 -9.41
C ASP A 97 -8.54 -30.05 -9.30
N ALA A 98 -7.78 -29.83 -10.39
CA ALA A 98 -6.33 -29.84 -10.34
C ALA A 98 -5.80 -28.41 -10.57
N PRO A 99 -4.94 -27.87 -9.69
CA PRO A 99 -4.24 -26.61 -9.96
C PRO A 99 -3.50 -26.75 -11.29
N PRO A 100 -3.45 -25.70 -12.15
CA PRO A 100 -2.87 -25.81 -13.48
C PRO A 100 -1.48 -26.41 -13.35
N ARG A 101 -1.31 -27.62 -13.87
CA ARG A 101 0.03 -28.21 -14.00
C ARG A 101 0.81 -27.22 -14.82
N ARG A 102 1.86 -26.61 -14.25
CA ARG A 102 2.77 -25.74 -15.02
C ARG A 102 3.14 -26.52 -16.27
N GLY A 103 2.66 -26.03 -17.42
CA GLY A 103 2.91 -26.64 -18.70
C GLY A 103 4.42 -26.75 -18.90
N VAL A 104 4.85 -27.89 -19.42
CA VAL A 104 6.17 -27.98 -20.02
C VAL A 104 6.21 -26.92 -21.11
N ILE A 105 7.16 -25.99 -21.04
CA ILE A 105 7.32 -24.91 -22.02
C ILE A 105 7.49 -25.57 -23.39
N GLY A 106 6.53 -25.33 -24.26
CA GLY A 106 6.48 -25.87 -25.61
C GLY A 106 7.25 -24.99 -26.58
N PRO A 107 7.57 -25.49 -27.79
CA PRO A 107 8.14 -24.68 -28.85
C PRO A 107 7.27 -23.46 -29.22
N GLU A 108 5.96 -23.53 -28.97
CA GLU A 108 4.99 -22.45 -29.19
C GLU A 108 5.14 -21.29 -28.19
N ASP A 109 5.83 -21.51 -27.06
CA ASP A 109 6.06 -20.49 -26.03
C ASP A 109 7.31 -19.63 -26.34
N TYR A 110 8.05 -19.97 -27.39
CA TYR A 110 9.19 -19.19 -27.86
C TYR A 110 8.77 -18.17 -28.89
N LEU A 111 9.46 -17.03 -28.92
CA LEU A 111 9.26 -16.05 -29.98
C LEU A 111 9.65 -16.65 -31.34
N PRO A 112 8.89 -16.30 -32.40
CA PRO A 112 9.28 -16.63 -33.75
C PRO A 112 10.69 -16.10 -34.06
N PRO A 113 11.53 -16.88 -34.77
CA PRO A 113 12.87 -16.44 -35.15
C PRO A 113 12.83 -15.11 -35.91
N GLY A 114 13.67 -14.16 -35.51
CA GLY A 114 13.76 -12.83 -36.12
C GLY A 114 12.92 -11.74 -35.42
N GLN A 115 12.25 -12.06 -34.30
CA GLN A 115 11.53 -11.08 -33.48
C GLN A 115 12.30 -10.67 -32.21
N GLU A 116 13.45 -11.28 -31.96
CA GLU A 116 14.28 -11.04 -30.77
C GLU A 116 14.74 -9.58 -30.73
N GLU A 117 15.18 -9.03 -31.87
CA GLU A 117 15.64 -7.64 -31.96
C GLU A 117 14.53 -6.62 -31.66
N LEU A 118 13.28 -6.93 -32.06
CA LEU A 118 12.13 -6.07 -31.77
C LEU A 118 11.80 -6.10 -30.28
N LEU A 119 11.85 -7.29 -29.65
CA LEU A 119 11.67 -7.42 -28.22
C LEU A 119 12.76 -6.68 -27.45
N GLU A 120 14.03 -6.83 -27.85
CA GLU A 120 15.15 -6.13 -27.23
C GLU A 120 14.97 -4.61 -27.28
N ARG A 121 14.53 -4.06 -28.42
CA ARG A 121 14.23 -2.62 -28.54
C ARG A 121 13.12 -2.17 -27.60
N VAL A 122 12.02 -2.93 -27.52
CA VAL A 122 10.89 -2.60 -26.62
C VAL A 122 11.32 -2.66 -25.16
N VAL A 123 12.13 -3.66 -24.79
CA VAL A 123 12.66 -3.80 -23.43
C VAL A 123 13.60 -2.64 -23.10
N LEU A 124 14.51 -2.29 -24.00
CA LEU A 124 15.44 -1.16 -23.82
C LEU A 124 14.67 0.16 -23.71
N GLU A 125 13.72 0.42 -24.60
CA GLU A 125 12.90 1.63 -24.60
C GLU A 125 12.10 1.76 -23.31
N ARG A 126 11.51 0.66 -22.83
CA ARG A 126 10.82 0.64 -21.54
C ARG A 126 11.79 0.88 -20.38
N SER A 127 12.96 0.23 -20.38
CA SER A 127 13.96 0.43 -19.33
C SER A 127 14.47 1.88 -19.27
N ALA A 128 14.63 2.53 -20.42
CA ALA A 128 15.05 3.92 -20.50
C ALA A 128 13.99 4.86 -19.92
N ARG A 129 12.71 4.58 -20.18
CA ARG A 129 11.60 5.32 -19.56
C ARG A 129 11.55 5.12 -18.05
N ASP A 130 11.63 3.87 -17.59
CA ASP A 130 11.59 3.53 -16.17
C ASP A 130 12.78 4.16 -15.42
N GLN A 131 13.97 4.17 -16.04
CA GLN A 131 15.16 4.82 -15.52
C GLN A 131 14.98 6.35 -15.43
N ALA A 132 14.45 6.99 -16.47
CA ALA A 132 14.21 8.43 -16.47
C ALA A 132 13.18 8.83 -15.40
N GLU A 133 12.11 8.03 -15.21
CA GLU A 133 11.14 8.25 -14.14
C GLU A 133 11.78 8.12 -12.75
N MET A 134 12.63 7.11 -12.54
CA MET A 134 13.35 6.92 -11.29
C MET A 134 14.26 8.12 -10.99
N GLU A 135 15.02 8.60 -11.98
CA GLU A 135 15.88 9.77 -11.84
C GLU A 135 15.09 11.05 -11.53
N GLU A 136 13.93 11.23 -12.15
CA GLU A 136 13.05 12.36 -11.85
C GLU A 136 12.52 12.28 -10.41
N ARG A 137 12.15 11.09 -9.95
CA ARG A 137 11.73 10.88 -8.55
C ARG A 137 12.85 11.22 -7.56
N ILE A 138 14.08 10.76 -7.83
CA ILE A 138 15.25 11.07 -7.02
C ILE A 138 15.49 12.58 -7.01
N ARG A 139 15.43 13.24 -8.17
CA ARG A 139 15.62 14.69 -8.27
C ARG A 139 14.59 15.45 -7.42
N ARG A 140 13.32 15.09 -7.52
CA ARG A 140 12.24 15.70 -6.71
C ARG A 140 12.46 15.45 -5.22
N GLU A 141 12.88 14.25 -4.82
CA GLU A 141 13.17 13.93 -3.42
C GLU A 141 14.31 14.80 -2.87
N LEU A 142 15.39 14.96 -3.63
CA LEU A 142 16.50 15.85 -3.26
C LEU A 142 16.08 17.33 -3.17
N GLU A 143 15.20 17.78 -4.06
CA GLU A 143 14.61 19.12 -3.99
C GLU A 143 13.81 19.32 -2.69
N TYR A 144 13.00 18.33 -2.30
CA TYR A 144 12.26 18.37 -1.04
C TYR A 144 13.17 18.35 0.18
N GLU A 145 14.22 17.51 0.18
CA GLU A 145 15.19 17.47 1.28
C GLU A 145 15.91 18.81 1.43
N ARG A 146 16.32 19.42 0.33
CA ARG A 146 16.93 20.76 0.34
C ARG A 146 16.00 21.80 0.95
N LEU A 147 14.74 21.86 0.48
CA LEU A 147 13.74 22.79 1.02
C LEU A 147 13.46 22.56 2.50
N PHE A 148 13.39 21.29 2.92
CA PHE A 148 13.20 20.92 4.31
C PHE A 148 14.36 21.40 5.20
N LEU A 149 15.60 21.17 4.76
CA LEU A 149 16.79 21.63 5.47
C LEU A 149 16.85 23.16 5.55
N GLU A 150 16.60 23.86 4.44
CA GLU A 150 16.59 25.33 4.39
C GLU A 150 15.53 25.92 5.35
N THR A 151 14.33 25.34 5.35
CA THR A 151 13.25 25.73 6.27
C THR A 151 13.64 25.47 7.72
N GLY A 152 14.28 24.33 8.01
CA GLY A 152 14.75 23.99 9.35
C GLY A 152 15.85 24.94 9.85
N LEU A 153 16.80 25.30 8.98
CA LEU A 153 17.89 26.23 9.31
C LEU A 153 17.36 27.63 9.59
N THR A 154 16.48 28.15 8.74
CA THR A 154 15.88 29.49 8.91
C THR A 154 15.05 29.56 10.20
N ALA A 155 14.26 28.52 10.50
CA ALA A 155 13.52 28.45 11.76
C ALA A 155 14.47 28.42 12.98
N SER A 156 15.53 27.61 12.92
CA SER A 156 16.52 27.51 14.00
C SER A 156 17.25 28.83 14.23
N GLN A 157 17.62 29.53 13.16
CA GLN A 157 18.24 30.85 13.24
C GLN A 157 17.29 31.89 13.85
N ALA A 158 16.01 31.88 13.46
CA ALA A 158 15.01 32.76 14.05
C ALA A 158 14.81 32.48 15.55
N HIS A 159 14.82 31.22 15.95
CA HIS A 159 14.77 30.84 17.37
C HIS A 159 16.01 31.32 18.14
N ALA A 160 17.20 31.11 17.59
CA ALA A 160 18.45 31.56 18.21
C ALA A 160 18.52 33.10 18.36
N SER A 161 18.05 33.84 17.34
CA SER A 161 17.96 35.31 17.39
C SER A 161 17.03 35.77 18.51
N LYS A 162 15.82 35.22 18.59
CA LYS A 162 14.86 35.55 19.65
C LYS A 162 15.41 35.24 21.04
N GLU A 163 16.14 34.14 21.18
CA GLU A 163 16.77 33.78 22.44
C GLU A 163 17.88 34.77 22.82
N ALA A 164 18.69 35.23 21.85
CA ALA A 164 19.68 36.27 22.07
C ALA A 164 19.03 37.59 22.51
N ASP A 165 17.98 38.04 21.83
CA ASP A 165 17.24 39.26 22.18
C ASP A 165 16.67 39.18 23.60
N LEU A 166 16.10 38.02 23.96
CA LEU A 166 15.58 37.78 25.31
C LEU A 166 16.69 37.85 26.37
N ARG A 167 17.89 37.34 26.09
CA ARG A 167 19.03 37.44 27.01
C ARG A 167 19.46 38.89 27.20
N VAL A 168 19.50 39.69 26.13
CA VAL A 168 19.81 41.13 26.21
C VAL A 168 18.77 41.86 27.07
N MET A 169 17.48 41.68 26.79
CA MET A 169 16.41 42.30 27.58
C MET A 169 16.50 41.92 29.07
N LYS A 170 16.78 40.65 29.38
CA LYS A 170 16.96 40.21 30.78
C LYS A 170 18.17 40.86 31.45
N ALA A 171 19.28 41.02 30.72
CA ALA A 171 20.46 41.69 31.24
C ALA A 171 20.20 43.19 31.49
N GLU A 172 19.43 43.86 30.64
CA GLU A 172 19.00 45.25 30.84
C GLU A 172 18.06 45.38 32.04
N GLN A 173 17.07 44.49 32.19
CA GLN A 173 16.20 44.46 33.36
C GLN A 173 16.99 44.26 34.66
N ALA A 174 17.99 43.37 34.65
CA ALA A 174 18.83 43.13 35.82
C ALA A 174 19.61 44.39 36.24
N LYS A 175 20.09 45.20 35.29
CA LYS A 175 20.78 46.46 35.60
C LYS A 175 19.85 47.46 36.29
N LEU A 176 18.64 47.63 35.76
CA LEU A 176 17.63 48.54 36.34
C LEU A 176 17.23 48.10 37.76
N TYR A 177 17.10 46.79 37.99
CA TYR A 177 16.73 46.27 39.31
C TYR A 177 17.82 46.52 40.36
N ILE A 178 19.10 46.36 40.00
CA ILE A 178 20.24 46.63 40.89
C ILE A 178 20.32 48.13 41.27
N GLU A 179 19.94 49.02 40.35
CA GLU A 179 19.94 50.47 40.58
C GLU A 179 18.84 50.90 41.58
N VAL A 180 17.65 50.31 41.49
CA VAL A 180 16.53 50.61 42.42
C VAL A 180 16.79 50.08 43.84
N ASP A 181 17.43 48.90 43.96
CA ASP A 181 17.78 48.33 45.26
C ASP A 181 18.96 49.06 45.94
N SER A 182 19.71 49.90 45.21
CA SER A 182 20.86 50.67 45.75
C SER A 182 20.48 52.03 46.34
N ASP A 183 19.30 52.56 46.05
CA ASP A 183 18.78 53.86 46.56
C ASP A 183 17.84 53.70 47.78
N SER A 184 17.78 52.51 48.38
CA SER A 184 16.88 52.17 49.50
C SER A 184 17.53 52.08 50.89
N ASP A 185 18.71 52.67 51.11
CA ASP A 185 19.34 52.84 52.44
C ASP A 185 19.49 54.31 52.85
#